data_AF-A0AAJ5NIL6-F1
#
_entry.id   AF-A0AAJ5NIL6-F1
#
_cell.length_a   1.000
_cell.length_b   1.000
_cell.length_c   1.000
_cell.angle_alpha   90.00
_cell.angle_beta   90.00
_cell.angle_gamma   90.00
#
_symmetry.space_group_name_H-M   'P 1'
#
loop_
_entity.id
_entity.type
_entity.pdbx_description
1 polymer ?
#
loop_
_entity_poly.entity_id
_entity_poly.type
_entity_poly.pdbx_seq_one_letter_code
_entity_poly.pdbx_strand_id
1 'polypeptide(L)' 'MPGEMPVVETHLADRHLVALIALRPDGLYRAVVLGHHHDPQWRVPFWGEVTAPAIVPSADDGEHDLAAALANLADRGS' A
#
# COMPACT_ATOMS: atom_id res chain seq x y z
N MET A 1 7.46 -4.23 -5.63
CA MET A 1 8.94 -4.30 -5.53
C MET A 1 9.46 -5.23 -6.62
N PRO A 2 10.78 -5.28 -6.93
CA PRO A 2 11.28 -6.15 -7.99
C PRO A 2 10.78 -7.59 -7.82
N GLY A 3 10.08 -8.13 -8.82
CA GLY A 3 9.52 -9.49 -8.80
C GLY A 3 8.16 -9.66 -8.12
N GLU A 4 7.58 -8.61 -7.53
CA GLU A 4 6.20 -8.67 -7.01
C GLU A 4 5.19 -8.31 -8.10
N MET A 5 4.06 -9.01 -8.13
CA MET A 5 2.96 -8.75 -9.06
C MET A 5 1.79 -8.08 -8.32
N PRO A 6 1.39 -6.86 -8.68
CA PRO A 6 0.24 -6.21 -8.06
C PRO A 6 -1.04 -6.99 -8.37
N VAL A 7 -1.83 -7.26 -7.34
CA VAL A 7 -3.12 -7.96 -7.42
C VAL A 7 -4.27 -7.01 -7.12
N VAL A 8 -4.09 -6.12 -6.14
CA VAL A 8 -5.05 -5.08 -5.79
C VAL A 8 -4.31 -3.76 -5.64
N GLU A 9 -4.83 -2.70 -6.25
CA GLU A 9 -4.29 -1.34 -6.15
C GLU A 9 -5.46 -0.37 -5.97
N THR A 10 -5.50 0.32 -4.82
CA THR A 10 -6.56 1.27 -4.49
C THR A 10 -5.97 2.66 -4.30
N HIS A 11 -6.46 3.62 -5.09
CA HIS A 11 -6.01 5.01 -5.07
C HIS A 11 -6.89 5.85 -4.15
N LEU A 12 -6.27 6.49 -3.16
CA LEU A 12 -6.89 7.43 -2.24
C LEU A 12 -6.37 8.83 -2.56
N ALA A 13 -6.84 9.38 -3.68
CA ALA A 13 -6.35 10.63 -4.26
C ALA A 13 -6.43 11.81 -3.28
N ASP A 14 -7.51 11.91 -2.50
CA ASP A 14 -7.73 12.98 -1.51
C ASP A 14 -6.65 13.03 -0.42
N ARG A 15 -5.99 11.88 -0.16
CA ARG A 15 -4.97 11.73 0.87
C ARG A 15 -3.57 11.53 0.28
N HIS A 16 -3.44 11.56 -1.05
CA HIS A 16 -2.20 11.26 -1.75
C HIS A 16 -1.61 9.89 -1.37
N LEU A 17 -2.47 8.88 -1.13
CA LEU A 17 -2.08 7.52 -0.76
C LEU A 17 -2.50 6.49 -1.81
N VAL A 18 -1.77 5.38 -1.86
CA VAL A 18 -2.21 4.13 -2.49
C VAL A 18 -2.06 2.98 -1.52
N ALA A 19 -3.08 2.14 -1.46
CA ALA A 19 -3.04 0.86 -0.80
C ALA A 19 -2.80 -0.22 -1.85
N LEU A 20 -1.78 -1.05 -1.64
CA LEU A 20 -1.30 -2.03 -2.60
C LEU A 20 -1.24 -3.41 -1.96
N ILE A 21 -1.77 -4.41 -2.66
CA ILE A 21 -1.54 -5.83 -2.39
C ILE A 21 -0.78 -6.42 -3.57
N ALA A 22 0.39 -6.97 -3.30
CA ALA A 22 1.21 -7.61 -4.33
C ALA A 22 1.56 -9.06 -3.95
N LEU A 23 1.44 -9.97 -4.92
CA LEU A 23 1.89 -11.34 -4.78
C LEU A 23 3.42 -11.37 -4.91
N ARG A 24 4.09 -11.96 -3.91
CA ARG A 24 5.53 -12.15 -3.88
C ARG A 24 5.92 -13.47 -4.56
N PRO A 25 7.18 -13.61 -5.01
CA PRO A 25 7.68 -14.87 -5.59
C PRO A 25 7.62 -16.08 -4.66
N ASP A 26 7.55 -15.88 -3.35
CA ASP A 26 7.42 -16.95 -2.34
C ASP A 26 5.96 -17.38 -2.10
N GLY A 27 5.01 -16.83 -2.86
CA GLY A 27 3.59 -17.18 -2.76
C GLY A 27 2.82 -16.43 -1.66
N LEU A 28 3.49 -15.58 -0.88
CA LEU A 28 2.85 -14.73 0.11
C LEU A 28 2.42 -13.40 -0.49
N TYR A 29 1.48 -12.74 0.16
CA TYR A 29 1.01 -11.41 -0.23
C TYR A 29 1.68 -10.36 0.63
N ARG A 30 2.06 -9.25 -0.02
CA ARG A 30 2.51 -8.04 0.65
C ARG A 30 1.41 -7.00 0.58
N ALA A 31 0.92 -6.56 1.73
CA ALA A 31 0.02 -5.44 1.88
C ALA A 31 0.81 -4.21 2.35
N VAL A 32 0.71 -3.09 1.63
CA VAL A 32 1.46 -1.87 1.96
C VAL A 32 0.65 -0.61 1.60
N VAL A 33 0.70 0.40 2.48
CA VAL A 33 0.23 1.75 2.18
C VAL A 33 1.41 2.62 1.79
N LEU A 34 1.24 3.28 0.67
CA LEU A 34 2.22 4.05 -0.05
C LEU A 34 1.74 5.50 -0.14
N GLY A 35 2.63 6.47 0.05
CA GLY A 35 2.32 7.89 -0.05
C GLY A 35 3.07 8.55 -1.20
N HIS A 36 2.43 9.55 -1.81
CA HIS A 36 3.12 10.49 -2.67
C HIS A 36 3.81 11.55 -1.80
N HIS A 37 5.11 11.75 -2.02
CA HIS A 37 5.73 13.00 -1.59
C HIS A 37 5.19 14.16 -2.45
N HIS A 38 5.20 15.36 -1.88
CA HIS A 38 4.72 16.63 -2.48
C HIS A 38 5.57 17.09 -3.70
N ASP A 39 5.73 16.23 -4.71
CA ASP A 39 6.41 16.58 -5.97
C ASP A 39 5.40 16.59 -7.14
N PRO A 40 5.02 17.78 -7.66
CA PRO A 40 4.03 17.92 -8.72
C PRO A 40 4.50 17.45 -10.11
N GLN A 41 5.75 16.98 -10.28
CA GLN A 41 6.29 16.65 -11.61
C GLN A 41 6.31 15.15 -11.99
N TRP A 42 5.86 14.23 -11.13
CA TRP A 42 6.35 12.85 -11.27
C TRP A 42 5.42 11.88 -12.02
N ARG A 43 5.96 11.36 -13.14
CA ARG A 43 5.51 10.19 -13.88
C ARG A 43 6.28 8.97 -13.34
N VAL A 44 5.61 8.08 -12.60
CA VAL A 44 6.08 6.71 -12.19
C VAL A 44 7.26 6.65 -11.18
N PRO A 45 7.43 5.56 -10.39
CA PRO A 45 6.77 5.31 -9.12
C PRO A 45 7.78 5.37 -7.94
N PHE A 46 7.93 6.52 -7.29
CA PHE A 46 8.56 6.57 -5.96
C PHE A 46 7.49 6.83 -4.91
N TRP A 47 6.91 5.73 -4.48
CA TRP A 47 5.99 5.62 -3.37
C TRP A 47 6.80 5.53 -2.08
N GLY A 48 6.76 6.57 -1.25
CA GLY A 48 7.30 6.46 0.10
C GLY A 48 6.42 5.50 0.89
N GLU A 49 7.00 4.46 1.47
CA GLU A 49 6.24 3.55 2.32
C GLU A 49 5.77 4.30 3.57
N VAL A 50 4.44 4.42 3.74
CA VAL A 50 3.82 5.19 4.82
C VAL A 50 3.56 4.30 6.04
N THR A 51 3.33 3.01 5.81
CA THR A 51 3.18 1.99 6.85
C THR A 51 4.07 0.82 6.55
N ALA A 52 4.66 0.22 7.58
CA ALA A 52 5.41 -1.03 7.45
C ALA A 52 4.57 -2.09 6.69
N PRO A 53 5.21 -2.92 5.86
CA PRO A 53 4.48 -3.81 4.99
C PRO A 53 4.07 -5.06 5.77
N ALA A 54 2.81 -5.46 5.65
CA ALA A 54 2.35 -6.72 6.18
C ALA A 54 2.61 -7.84 5.15
N ILE A 55 3.16 -8.97 5.63
CA ILE A 55 3.31 -10.19 4.84
C ILE A 55 2.27 -11.19 5.33
N VAL A 56 1.31 -11.51 4.48
CA VAL A 56 0.09 -12.26 4.82
C VAL A 56 -0.12 -13.43 3.86
N PRO A 57 -0.81 -14.51 4.29
CA PRO A 57 -0.95 -15.72 3.50
C PRO A 57 -2.01 -15.61 2.39
N SER A 58 -2.90 -14.61 2.45
CA SER A 58 -3.97 -14.42 1.46
C SER A 58 -4.18 -12.95 1.10
N ALA A 59 -4.84 -12.69 -0.04
CA ALA A 59 -5.23 -11.34 -0.44
C ALA A 59 -6.28 -10.75 0.52
N ASP A 60 -7.24 -11.55 0.99
CA ASP A 60 -8.29 -11.12 1.93
C ASP A 60 -7.71 -10.63 3.25
N ASP A 61 -6.70 -11.33 3.78
CA ASP A 61 -5.95 -10.88 4.97
C ASP A 61 -5.24 -9.55 4.70
N GLY A 62 -4.73 -9.37 3.47
CA GLY A 62 -4.11 -8.13 3.02
C GLY A 62 -5.10 -6.97 2.96
N GLU A 63 -6.33 -7.20 2.51
CA GLU A 63 -7.40 -6.20 2.52
C GLU A 63 -7.76 -5.79 3.96
N HIS A 64 -7.87 -6.77 4.86
CA HIS A 64 -8.13 -6.51 6.28
C HIS A 64 -7.03 -5.65 6.93
N ASP A 65 -5.77 -6.00 6.70
CA ASP A 65 -4.62 -5.25 7.21
C ASP A 65 -4.55 -3.83 6.63
N LEU A 66 -4.82 -3.66 5.32
CA LEU A 66 -4.88 -2.35 4.70
C LEU A 66 -6.00 -1.49 5.27
N ALA A 67 -7.19 -2.04 5.50
CA ALA A 67 -8.30 -1.32 6.12
C ALA A 67 -7.93 -0.82 7.53
N ALA A 68 -7.29 -1.68 8.34
CA ALA A 68 -6.80 -1.31 9.66
C ALA A 68 -5.70 -0.24 9.60
N ALA A 69 -4.75 -0.38 8.67
CA ALA A 69 -3.67 0.60 8.47
C ALA A 69 -4.21 1.98 8.07
N LEU A 70 -5.19 2.02 7.16
CA LEU A 70 -5.83 3.26 6.71
C LEU A 70 -6.67 3.94 7.81
N ALA A 71 -7.36 3.16 8.65
CA ALA A 71 -8.07 3.68 9.81
C ALA A 71 -7.09 4.33 10.81
N ASN A 72 -6.00 3.63 11.14
CA ASN A 72 -4.95 4.16 12.02
C ASN A 72 -4.28 5.43 11.47
N LEU A 73 -4.09 5.52 10.14
CA LEU A 73 -3.57 6.73 9.50
C LEU A 73 -4.55 7.91 9.56
N ALA A 74 -5.85 7.63 9.40
CA ALA A 74 -6.89 8.65 9.54
C ALA A 74 -6.88 9.26 10.95
N ASP A 75 -6.72 8.43 11.98
CA ASP A 75 -6.69 8.88 13.37
C ASP A 75 -5.45 9.71 13.73
N ARG A 76 -4.31 9.47 13.07
CA ARG A 76 -3.05 10.21 13.30
C ARG A 76 -2.95 11.52 12.52
N GLY A 77 -3.73 11.66 11.45
CA GLY A 77 -3.75 12.87 10.60
C GLY A 77 -4.76 13.93 11.04
N SER A 78 -5.43 13.74 12.17
CA SER A 78 -6.39 14.67 12.77
C SER A 78 -5.81 15.53 13.90
#